data_AF-S9TYN6-F1
#
_entry.id   AF-S9TYN6-F1
#
_cell.length_a   1.000
_cell.length_b   1.000
_cell.length_c   1.000
_cell.angle_alpha   90.00
_cell.angle_beta   90.00
_cell.angle_gamma   90.00
#
_symmetry.space_group_name_H-M   'P 1'
#
loop_
_entity.id
_entity.type
_entity.pdbx_description
1 polymer ?
#
loop_
_entity_poly.entity_id
_entity_poly.type
_entity_poly.pdbx_seq_one_letter_code
_entity_poly.pdbx_strand_id
1 'polypeptide(L)'
;MASSSADGAPAVNASAVASPAAKKPVVLLIIGMAGTGKTTLVHRLQHHAAQQRKSMYFVNLDPAVLHVPYNVNIDIRDTVNYKEVMQQYQLGPNGAILTSLNLFATKFHQVVSLLEKKDNVDWIVIDTPGQIEVFTWSASGQLMTEALRAALPTVALFVADTTRCMNPHTFVSTMLYSSGIMLKQQVPLVVVFNKVDVVTADVVVSWMRDEDKWETALAGESAEGGGGHAADALAVGGGGGYATTLAQSLALFLHEYYEDLPFACVSAASGAGMDQLEAAVAAARVTAEVEMQQAQAHAQEVRTARQHQQLQALVRDGAGDEEAGRS
;
A
#
# COMPACT_ATOMS: atom_id res chain seq x y z
N MET A 1 -56.64 -38.81 -42.14
CA MET A 1 -57.05 -38.45 -40.77
C MET A 1 -55.80 -38.08 -39.99
N ALA A 2 -55.81 -36.88 -39.40
CA ALA A 2 -54.90 -36.28 -38.39
C ALA A 2 -53.38 -36.35 -38.66
N SER A 3 -52.59 -35.28 -38.85
CA SER A 3 -52.40 -33.99 -38.13
C SER A 3 -51.83 -34.11 -36.70
N SER A 4 -50.56 -33.70 -36.53
CA SER A 4 -49.93 -32.97 -35.40
C SER A 4 -48.51 -33.49 -35.19
N SER A 5 -47.46 -32.74 -34.89
CA SER A 5 -47.20 -31.30 -34.77
C SER A 5 -45.69 -31.19 -34.59
N ALA A 6 -45.09 -30.12 -35.13
CA ALA A 6 -43.71 -29.75 -34.91
C ALA A 6 -43.43 -29.53 -33.42
N ASP A 7 -42.29 -30.02 -32.94
CA ASP A 7 -41.67 -29.49 -31.73
C ASP A 7 -40.16 -29.36 -31.99
N GLY A 8 -39.76 -28.12 -32.28
CA GLY A 8 -38.37 -27.72 -32.44
C GLY A 8 -37.77 -27.45 -31.07
N ALA A 9 -36.99 -28.41 -30.56
CA ALA A 9 -36.12 -28.16 -29.41
C ALA A 9 -34.88 -27.38 -29.90
N PRO A 10 -34.56 -26.21 -29.32
CA PRO A 10 -33.37 -25.46 -29.71
C PRO A 10 -32.14 -26.23 -29.25
N ALA A 11 -31.20 -26.45 -30.18
CA ALA A 11 -29.87 -26.92 -29.86
C ALA A 11 -29.24 -25.91 -28.90
N VAL A 12 -29.15 -26.28 -27.62
CA VAL A 12 -28.46 -25.50 -26.60
C VAL A 12 -26.98 -25.50 -26.99
N ASN A 13 -26.56 -24.37 -27.53
CA ASN A 13 -25.17 -24.04 -27.78
C ASN A 13 -24.38 -24.39 -26.51
N ALA A 14 -23.41 -25.31 -26.64
CA ALA A 14 -22.47 -25.60 -25.58
C ALA A 14 -21.69 -24.31 -25.30
N SER A 15 -22.22 -23.54 -24.35
CA SER A 15 -21.61 -22.31 -23.86
C SER A 15 -20.19 -22.66 -23.44
N ALA A 16 -19.24 -21.91 -23.99
CA ALA A 16 -17.85 -21.94 -23.62
C ALA A 16 -17.74 -22.00 -22.09
N VAL A 17 -17.24 -23.11 -21.58
CA VAL A 17 -16.75 -23.18 -20.21
C VAL A 17 -15.64 -22.15 -20.16
N ALA A 18 -15.94 -20.97 -19.61
CA ALA A 18 -14.95 -19.95 -19.35
C ALA A 18 -13.86 -20.61 -18.51
N SER A 19 -12.67 -20.75 -19.09
CA SER A 19 -11.46 -21.05 -18.35
C SER A 19 -11.42 -20.14 -17.11
N PRO A 20 -11.13 -20.67 -15.91
CA PRO A 20 -11.06 -19.82 -14.72
C PRO A 20 -10.08 -18.69 -15.03
N ALA A 21 -10.55 -17.44 -14.93
CA ALA A 21 -9.74 -16.28 -15.24
C ALA A 21 -8.43 -16.38 -14.44
N ALA A 22 -7.29 -16.31 -15.12
CA ALA A 22 -5.99 -16.45 -14.49
C ALA A 22 -5.89 -15.47 -13.32
N LYS A 23 -5.52 -15.99 -12.15
CA LYS A 23 -5.45 -15.20 -10.91
C LYS A 23 -4.43 -14.09 -11.09
N LYS A 24 -4.87 -12.82 -11.08
CA LYS A 24 -3.96 -11.67 -11.18
C LYS A 24 -2.95 -11.67 -10.01
N PRO A 25 -1.69 -11.24 -10.26
CA PRO A 25 -0.70 -11.06 -9.20
C PRO A 25 -1.15 -9.98 -8.22
N VAL A 26 -0.77 -10.14 -6.94
CA VAL A 26 -0.96 -9.07 -5.93
C VAL A 26 0.29 -8.21 -5.89
N VAL A 27 0.13 -6.90 -5.91
CA VAL A 27 1.21 -5.94 -5.67
C VAL A 27 1.36 -5.72 -4.17
N LEU A 28 2.56 -5.98 -3.64
CA LEU A 28 2.95 -5.69 -2.26
C LEU A 28 3.83 -4.45 -2.27
N LEU A 29 3.25 -3.33 -1.87
CA LEU A 29 3.93 -2.05 -1.79
C LEU A 29 4.56 -1.91 -0.40
N ILE A 30 5.88 -2.10 -0.31
CA ILE A 30 6.59 -2.11 0.98
C ILE A 30 6.85 -0.66 1.40
N ILE A 31 6.19 -0.23 2.47
CA ILE A 31 6.27 1.13 3.01
C ILE A 31 6.70 1.03 4.48
N GLY A 32 7.42 2.02 4.98
CA GLY A 32 7.86 2.06 6.38
C GLY A 32 8.95 3.10 6.58
N MET A 33 9.19 3.48 7.83
CA MET A 33 10.25 4.45 8.16
C MET A 33 11.64 3.91 7.79
N ALA A 34 12.63 4.80 7.73
CA ALA A 34 14.02 4.39 7.56
C ALA A 34 14.47 3.51 8.73
N GLY A 35 15.15 2.41 8.43
CA GLY A 35 15.66 1.48 9.45
C GLY A 35 14.65 0.47 10.00
N THR A 36 13.39 0.46 9.57
CA THR A 36 12.41 -0.57 9.99
C THR A 36 12.64 -1.93 9.32
N GLY A 37 13.47 -1.97 8.26
CA GLY A 37 13.92 -3.20 7.61
C GLY A 37 13.17 -3.56 6.32
N LYS A 38 12.62 -2.58 5.59
CA LYS A 38 11.95 -2.75 4.29
C LYS A 38 12.74 -3.65 3.31
N THR A 39 13.93 -3.24 2.92
CA THR A 39 14.79 -3.97 1.97
C THR A 39 15.18 -5.36 2.49
N THR A 40 15.39 -5.50 3.81
CA THR A 40 15.66 -6.81 4.44
C THR A 40 14.44 -7.72 4.36
N LEU A 41 13.23 -7.19 4.55
CA LEU A 41 11.98 -7.93 4.38
C LEU A 41 11.77 -8.35 2.93
N VAL A 42 12.06 -7.48 1.96
CA VAL A 42 12.01 -7.82 0.52
C VAL A 42 12.97 -8.97 0.20
N HIS A 43 14.19 -8.90 0.70
CA HIS A 43 15.16 -9.99 0.56
C HIS A 43 14.67 -11.31 1.20
N ARG A 44 14.06 -11.24 2.38
CA ARG A 44 13.47 -12.42 3.05
C ARG A 44 12.29 -12.99 2.26
N LEU A 45 11.43 -12.15 1.70
CA LEU A 45 10.31 -12.55 0.85
C LEU A 45 10.80 -13.36 -0.35
N GLN A 46 11.89 -12.93 -1.00
CA GLN A 46 12.48 -13.66 -2.12
C GLN A 46 12.93 -15.08 -1.71
N HIS A 47 13.61 -15.21 -0.57
CA HIS A 47 14.04 -16.52 -0.07
C HIS A 47 12.85 -17.41 0.30
N HIS A 48 11.84 -16.85 0.96
CA HIS A 48 10.65 -17.59 1.37
C HIS A 48 9.86 -18.10 0.15
N ALA A 49 9.70 -17.29 -0.90
CA ALA A 49 9.04 -17.75 -2.11
C ALA A 49 9.79 -18.83 -2.87
N ALA A 50 11.12 -18.78 -2.88
CA ALA A 50 11.92 -19.86 -3.45
C ALA A 50 11.67 -21.19 -2.72
N GLN A 51 11.48 -21.17 -1.40
CA GLN A 51 11.13 -22.35 -0.60
C GLN A 51 9.72 -22.85 -0.90
N GLN A 52 8.75 -21.94 -1.05
CA GLN A 52 7.35 -22.26 -1.32
C GLN A 52 7.03 -22.48 -2.81
N ARG A 53 8.04 -22.45 -3.69
CA ARG A 53 7.91 -22.52 -5.16
C ARG A 53 6.93 -21.48 -5.73
N LYS A 54 6.89 -20.30 -5.12
CA LYS A 54 6.09 -19.17 -5.57
C LYS A 54 6.85 -18.33 -6.58
N SER A 55 6.11 -17.83 -7.56
CA SER A 55 6.67 -16.94 -8.57
C SER A 55 6.51 -15.50 -8.09
N MET A 56 7.62 -14.79 -7.95
CA MET A 56 7.64 -13.40 -7.50
C MET A 56 8.38 -12.50 -8.48
N TYR A 57 7.94 -11.24 -8.52
CA TYR A 57 8.54 -10.19 -9.34
C TYR A 57 8.95 -9.01 -8.46
N PHE A 58 10.19 -8.55 -8.54
CA PHE A 58 10.75 -7.53 -7.65
C PHE A 58 11.01 -6.23 -8.38
N VAL A 59 10.55 -5.13 -7.80
CA VAL A 59 10.75 -3.76 -8.30
C VAL A 59 11.42 -2.94 -7.21
N ASN A 60 12.56 -2.32 -7.52
CA ASN A 60 13.21 -1.35 -6.63
C ASN A 60 12.87 0.08 -7.08
N LEU A 61 12.28 0.86 -6.17
CA LEU A 61 12.02 2.29 -6.34
C LEU A 61 12.90 3.18 -5.47
N ASP A 62 13.85 2.63 -4.70
CA ASP A 62 14.83 3.44 -3.96
C ASP A 62 16.02 3.79 -4.87
N PRO A 63 16.19 5.05 -5.29
CA PRO A 63 17.32 5.47 -6.12
C PRO A 63 18.61 5.65 -5.30
N ALA A 64 18.53 5.79 -3.97
CA ALA A 64 19.66 6.08 -3.10
C ALA A 64 20.31 4.80 -2.51
N VAL A 65 19.70 3.63 -2.72
CA VAL A 65 20.26 2.35 -2.25
C VAL A 65 21.56 2.02 -2.97
N LEU A 66 22.63 1.76 -2.21
CA LEU A 66 23.95 1.44 -2.75
C LEU A 66 23.98 0.02 -3.34
N HIS A 67 23.48 -0.95 -2.58
CA HIS A 67 23.49 -2.36 -2.95
C HIS A 67 22.14 -2.98 -2.63
N VAL A 68 21.50 -3.57 -3.64
CA VAL A 68 20.24 -4.29 -3.49
C VAL A 68 20.58 -5.75 -3.20
N PRO A 69 20.25 -6.30 -2.02
CA PRO A 69 20.67 -7.64 -1.61
C PRO A 69 19.85 -8.78 -2.23
N TYR A 70 18.94 -8.48 -3.16
CA TYR A 70 18.04 -9.44 -3.79
C TYR A 70 18.06 -9.27 -5.32
N ASN A 71 17.61 -10.30 -6.04
CA ASN A 71 17.46 -10.21 -7.49
C ASN A 71 16.28 -9.29 -7.83
N VAL A 72 16.57 -8.13 -8.42
CA VAL A 72 15.59 -7.15 -8.85
C VAL A 72 15.26 -7.33 -10.34
N ASN A 73 13.99 -7.21 -10.71
CA ASN A 73 13.55 -7.31 -12.10
C ASN A 73 13.42 -5.94 -12.77
N ILE A 74 13.02 -4.91 -12.02
CA ILE A 74 12.96 -3.52 -12.48
C ILE A 74 13.62 -2.65 -11.42
N ASP A 75 14.70 -1.96 -11.78
CA ASP A 75 15.40 -1.06 -10.88
C ASP A 75 15.30 0.38 -11.39
N ILE A 76 14.83 1.30 -10.54
CA ILE A 76 14.80 2.74 -10.85
C ILE A 76 16.18 3.28 -11.24
N ARG A 77 17.25 2.69 -10.70
CA ARG A 77 18.64 3.11 -10.92
C ARG A 77 19.10 2.90 -12.37
N ASP A 78 18.46 2.00 -13.12
CA ASP A 78 18.73 1.79 -14.55
C ASP A 78 18.17 2.93 -15.42
N THR A 79 17.19 3.67 -14.89
CA THR A 79 16.52 4.77 -15.61
C THR A 79 17.02 6.14 -15.14
N VAL A 80 17.36 6.27 -13.85
CA VAL A 80 17.75 7.54 -13.24
C VAL A 80 19.00 7.35 -12.39
N ASN A 81 20.06 8.08 -12.74
CA ASN A 81 21.27 8.13 -11.92
C ASN A 81 21.12 9.14 -10.78
N TYR A 82 20.90 8.63 -9.57
CA TYR A 82 20.76 9.43 -8.35
C TYR A 82 21.87 10.47 -8.13
N LYS A 83 23.14 10.09 -8.37
CA LYS A 83 24.29 10.98 -8.15
C LYS A 83 24.33 12.11 -9.17
N GLU A 84 23.99 11.82 -10.43
CA GLU A 84 23.89 12.85 -11.47
C GLU A 84 22.73 13.81 -11.18
N VAL A 85 21.58 13.31 -10.73
CA VAL A 85 20.45 14.17 -10.33
C VAL A 85 20.83 15.11 -9.20
N MET A 86 21.55 14.62 -8.17
CA MET A 86 22.06 15.49 -7.10
C MET A 86 22.95 16.61 -7.65
N GLN A 87 23.88 16.28 -8.55
CA GLN A 87 24.85 17.24 -9.09
C GLN A 87 24.22 18.24 -10.07
N GLN A 88 23.40 17.77 -11.01
CA GLN A 88 22.81 18.59 -12.07
C GLN A 88 21.77 19.57 -11.55
N TYR A 89 20.97 19.16 -10.57
CA TYR A 89 19.92 20.00 -9.98
C TYR A 89 20.35 20.66 -8.66
N GLN A 90 21.61 20.47 -8.23
CA GLN A 90 22.17 20.97 -6.97
C GLN A 90 21.27 20.63 -5.75
N LEU A 91 20.80 19.40 -5.69
CA LEU A 91 19.85 18.94 -4.67
C LEU A 91 20.55 18.22 -3.52
N GLY A 92 20.03 18.42 -2.31
CA GLY A 92 20.33 17.55 -1.18
C GLY A 92 19.75 16.13 -1.36
N PRO A 93 20.10 15.18 -0.47
CA PRO A 93 19.74 13.76 -0.64
C PRO A 93 18.24 13.51 -0.83
N ASN A 94 17.37 14.10 -0.01
CA ASN A 94 15.92 13.92 -0.09
C ASN A 94 15.32 14.54 -1.36
N GLY A 95 15.83 15.71 -1.77
CA GLY A 95 15.40 16.39 -3.00
C GLY A 95 15.75 15.56 -4.23
N ALA A 96 16.93 14.93 -4.25
CA ALA A 96 17.33 14.07 -5.35
C ALA A 96 16.52 12.77 -5.42
N ILE A 97 16.13 12.17 -4.28
CA ILE A 97 15.21 11.02 -4.28
C ILE A 97 13.87 11.44 -4.90
N LEU A 98 13.28 12.56 -4.46
CA LEU A 98 12.00 13.05 -4.97
C LEU A 98 12.06 13.33 -6.47
N THR A 99 13.10 14.04 -6.93
CA THR A 99 13.30 14.32 -8.35
C THR A 99 13.48 13.05 -9.15
N SER A 100 14.18 12.05 -8.62
CA SER A 100 14.34 10.75 -9.28
C SER A 100 13.00 10.01 -9.42
N LEU A 101 12.15 10.03 -8.38
CA LEU A 101 10.79 9.49 -8.46
C LEU A 101 9.94 10.26 -9.49
N ASN A 102 10.03 11.58 -9.55
CA ASN A 102 9.30 12.39 -10.52
C ASN A 102 9.69 12.05 -11.97
N LEU A 103 10.99 11.89 -12.23
CA LEU A 103 11.49 11.47 -13.54
C LEU A 103 11.00 10.07 -13.88
N PHE A 104 11.05 9.13 -12.93
CA PHE A 104 10.59 7.77 -13.12
C PHE A 104 9.08 7.67 -13.33
N ALA A 105 8.29 8.49 -12.63
CA ALA A 105 6.83 8.55 -12.75
C ALA A 105 6.37 8.79 -14.19
N THR A 106 7.13 9.56 -15.00
CA THR A 106 6.82 9.79 -16.42
C THR A 106 6.83 8.52 -17.28
N LYS A 107 7.60 7.50 -16.87
CA LYS A 107 7.70 6.21 -17.55
C LYS A 107 6.96 5.09 -16.82
N PHE A 108 6.34 5.38 -15.68
CA PHE A 108 5.78 4.37 -14.81
C PHE A 108 4.60 3.60 -15.44
N HIS A 109 3.86 4.22 -16.36
CA HIS A 109 2.86 3.51 -17.15
C HIS A 109 3.46 2.32 -17.92
N GLN A 110 4.69 2.43 -18.43
CA GLN A 110 5.36 1.31 -19.11
C GLN A 110 5.63 0.17 -18.14
N VAL A 111 6.00 0.49 -16.90
CA VAL A 111 6.18 -0.50 -15.82
C VAL A 111 4.86 -1.19 -15.53
N VAL A 112 3.77 -0.45 -15.33
CA VAL A 112 2.44 -1.05 -15.09
C VAL A 112 2.04 -1.99 -16.23
N SER A 113 2.19 -1.56 -17.50
CA SER A 113 1.90 -2.41 -18.65
C SER A 113 2.79 -3.68 -18.74
N LEU A 114 4.01 -3.64 -18.20
CA LEU A 114 4.87 -4.82 -18.11
C LEU A 114 4.40 -5.76 -16.99
N LEU A 115 3.94 -5.21 -15.87
CA LEU A 115 3.44 -5.96 -14.72
C LEU A 115 2.10 -6.65 -15.02
N GLU A 116 1.20 -5.98 -15.74
CA GLU A 116 -0.10 -6.55 -16.16
C GLU A 116 0.03 -7.78 -17.04
N LYS A 117 1.11 -7.88 -17.82
CA LYS A 117 1.40 -9.02 -18.72
C LYS A 117 2.03 -10.20 -18.00
N LYS A 118 2.27 -10.11 -16.69
CA LYS A 118 2.87 -11.19 -15.90
C LYS A 118 1.80 -12.20 -15.51
N ASP A 119 1.60 -13.17 -16.38
CA ASP A 119 0.88 -14.40 -16.05
C ASP A 119 1.77 -15.29 -15.16
N ASN A 120 1.16 -16.03 -14.23
CA ASN A 120 1.85 -16.96 -13.31
C ASN A 120 2.84 -16.30 -12.34
N VAL A 121 2.55 -15.08 -11.89
CA VAL A 121 3.22 -14.44 -10.75
C VAL A 121 2.23 -14.36 -9.60
N ASP A 122 2.64 -14.79 -8.41
CA ASP A 122 1.82 -14.69 -7.21
C ASP A 122 1.86 -13.26 -6.67
N TRP A 123 3.07 -12.74 -6.48
CA TRP A 123 3.33 -11.43 -5.87
C TRP A 123 4.30 -10.59 -6.70
N ILE A 124 3.97 -9.30 -6.83
CA ILE A 124 4.88 -8.26 -7.29
C ILE A 124 5.27 -7.43 -6.07
N VAL A 125 6.53 -7.48 -5.66
CA VAL A 125 7.02 -6.74 -4.48
C VAL A 125 7.72 -5.47 -4.93
N ILE A 126 7.29 -4.34 -4.38
CA ILE A 126 7.82 -3.02 -4.69
C ILE A 126 8.51 -2.47 -3.44
N ASP A 127 9.84 -2.37 -3.48
CA ASP A 127 10.64 -1.75 -2.43
C ASP A 127 10.66 -0.23 -2.64
N THR A 128 10.26 0.54 -1.63
CA THR A 128 10.15 2.01 -1.71
C THR A 128 11.32 2.70 -1.00
N PRO A 129 11.60 3.98 -1.31
CA PRO A 129 12.69 4.72 -0.66
C PRO A 129 12.68 4.66 0.86
N GLY A 130 13.89 4.71 1.45
CA GLY A 130 14.08 4.77 2.90
C GLY A 130 13.22 5.84 3.60
N GLN A 131 13.15 7.03 3.00
CA GLN A 131 12.37 8.17 3.46
C GLN A 131 10.92 8.07 2.97
N ILE A 132 10.08 7.53 3.84
CA ILE A 132 8.66 7.26 3.57
C ILE A 132 7.91 8.46 2.98
N GLU A 133 8.17 9.67 3.49
CA GLU A 133 7.45 10.88 3.07
C GLU A 133 7.67 11.23 1.60
N VAL A 134 8.86 10.94 1.07
CA VAL A 134 9.21 11.20 -0.33
C VAL A 134 8.36 10.37 -1.28
N PHE A 135 7.85 9.22 -0.82
CA PHE A 135 6.94 8.37 -1.58
C PHE A 135 5.47 8.63 -1.23
N THR A 136 5.09 8.58 0.06
CA THR A 136 3.68 8.61 0.46
C THR A 136 3.01 9.98 0.34
N TRP A 137 3.77 11.07 0.41
CA TRP A 137 3.26 12.44 0.36
C TRP A 137 3.60 13.16 -0.95
N SER A 138 4.34 12.53 -1.85
CA SER A 138 4.64 13.10 -3.15
C SER A 138 3.55 12.82 -4.18
N ALA A 139 3.39 13.75 -5.12
CA ALA A 139 2.49 13.55 -6.26
C ALA A 139 2.92 12.37 -7.14
N SER A 140 4.24 12.15 -7.30
CA SER A 140 4.76 11.02 -8.08
C SER A 140 4.47 9.68 -7.41
N GLY A 141 4.70 9.54 -6.10
CA GLY A 141 4.36 8.31 -5.38
C GLY A 141 2.84 8.05 -5.39
N GLN A 142 2.02 9.08 -5.19
CA GLN A 142 0.55 8.94 -5.29
C GLN A 142 0.13 8.48 -6.69
N LEU A 143 0.66 9.10 -7.75
CA LEU A 143 0.36 8.69 -9.14
C LEU A 143 0.77 7.24 -9.42
N MET A 144 1.92 6.82 -8.90
CA MET A 144 2.41 5.44 -9.03
C MET A 144 1.48 4.45 -8.33
N THR A 145 1.08 4.73 -7.08
CA THR A 145 0.13 3.88 -6.35
C THR A 145 -1.24 3.84 -7.04
N GLU A 146 -1.74 4.98 -7.52
CA GLU A 146 -3.01 5.04 -8.27
C GLU A 146 -2.96 4.19 -9.55
N ALA A 147 -1.86 4.27 -10.30
CA ALA A 147 -1.66 3.46 -11.50
C ALA A 147 -1.59 1.96 -11.17
N LEU A 148 -0.96 1.57 -10.06
CA LEU A 148 -0.90 0.18 -9.61
C LEU A 148 -2.28 -0.34 -9.20
N ARG A 149 -2.99 0.37 -8.30
CA ARG A 149 -4.29 -0.08 -7.78
C ARG A 149 -5.39 -0.08 -8.83
N ALA A 150 -5.24 0.68 -9.91
CA ALA A 150 -6.16 0.65 -11.05
C ALA A 150 -5.96 -0.60 -11.94
N ALA A 151 -4.75 -1.15 -11.98
CA ALA A 151 -4.37 -2.26 -12.85
C ALA A 151 -4.42 -3.63 -12.16
N LEU A 152 -3.92 -3.68 -10.93
CA LEU A 152 -3.63 -4.89 -10.16
C LEU A 152 -4.08 -4.73 -8.69
N PRO A 153 -4.54 -5.83 -8.04
CA PRO A 153 -4.82 -5.80 -6.61
C PRO A 153 -3.57 -5.37 -5.83
N THR A 154 -3.64 -4.24 -5.13
CA THR A 154 -2.48 -3.62 -4.47
C THR A 154 -2.72 -3.55 -2.97
N VAL A 155 -1.74 -4.01 -2.20
CA VAL A 155 -1.73 -4.02 -0.73
C VAL A 155 -0.49 -3.28 -0.25
N ALA A 156 -0.65 -2.34 0.68
CA ALA A 156 0.47 -1.69 1.34
C ALA A 156 0.94 -2.53 2.53
N LEU A 157 2.22 -2.88 2.57
CA LEU A 157 2.84 -3.50 3.76
C LEU A 157 3.57 -2.41 4.54
N PHE A 158 2.98 -1.98 5.65
CA PHE A 158 3.57 -0.97 6.52
C PHE A 158 4.50 -1.62 7.55
N VAL A 159 5.80 -1.55 7.30
CA VAL A 159 6.85 -2.15 8.11
C VAL A 159 7.17 -1.26 9.31
N ALA A 160 6.76 -1.70 10.50
CA ALA A 160 7.05 -1.09 11.78
C ALA A 160 8.20 -1.81 12.49
N ASP A 161 8.96 -1.07 13.30
CA ASP A 161 10.02 -1.62 14.15
C ASP A 161 9.43 -1.97 15.51
N THR A 162 9.26 -3.27 15.78
CA THR A 162 8.64 -3.77 17.02
C THR A 162 9.37 -3.25 18.26
N THR A 163 10.70 -3.11 18.21
CA THR A 163 11.50 -2.65 19.37
C THR A 163 11.15 -1.21 19.77
N ARG A 164 10.83 -0.36 18.80
CA ARG A 164 10.42 1.03 19.03
C ARG A 164 8.96 1.11 19.45
N CYS A 165 8.11 0.26 18.88
CA CYS A 165 6.70 0.17 19.24
C CYS A 165 6.46 -0.36 20.66
N MET A 166 7.48 -0.82 21.40
CA MET A 166 7.34 -1.15 22.82
C MET A 166 7.06 0.07 23.70
N ASN A 167 7.38 1.28 23.23
CA ASN A 167 6.95 2.51 23.90
C ASN A 167 5.51 2.87 23.43
N PRO A 168 4.52 2.98 24.34
CA PRO A 168 3.13 3.29 24.01
C PRO A 168 2.93 4.56 23.17
N HIS A 169 3.64 5.65 23.45
CA HIS A 169 3.54 6.88 22.65
C HIS A 169 4.06 6.70 21.21
N THR A 170 5.14 5.94 21.06
CA THR A 170 5.71 5.59 19.76
C THR A 170 4.78 4.67 18.99
N PHE A 171 4.13 3.73 19.68
CA PHE A 171 3.11 2.86 19.10
C PHE A 171 1.92 3.68 18.58
N VAL A 172 1.33 4.56 19.40
CA VAL A 172 0.23 5.46 18.99
C VAL A 172 0.62 6.25 17.74
N SER A 173 1.81 6.85 17.76
CA SER A 173 2.30 7.66 16.64
C SER A 173 2.47 6.84 15.37
N THR A 174 3.04 5.63 15.50
CA THR A 174 3.25 4.70 14.38
C THR A 174 1.92 4.25 13.78
N MET A 175 0.94 3.94 14.64
CA MET A 175 -0.37 3.50 14.22
C MET A 175 -1.16 4.62 13.55
N LEU A 176 -1.20 5.83 14.14
CA LEU A 176 -1.84 6.99 13.53
C LEU A 176 -1.22 7.32 12.17
N TYR A 177 0.11 7.23 12.07
CA TYR A 177 0.81 7.45 10.81
C TYR A 177 0.44 6.41 9.76
N SER A 178 0.32 5.13 10.15
CA SER A 178 -0.12 4.06 9.25
C SER A 178 -1.56 4.27 8.76
N SER A 179 -2.49 4.70 9.63
CA SER A 179 -3.86 5.05 9.25
C SER A 179 -3.88 6.20 8.25
N GLY A 180 -3.08 7.25 8.51
CA GLY A 180 -2.95 8.38 7.59
C GLY A 180 -2.49 7.96 6.20
N ILE A 181 -1.53 7.03 6.12
CA ILE A 181 -1.06 6.47 4.84
C ILE A 181 -2.15 5.65 4.16
N MET A 182 -2.89 4.81 4.90
CA MET A 182 -3.98 4.01 4.31
C MET A 182 -5.03 4.91 3.65
N LEU A 183 -5.48 5.95 4.37
CA LEU A 183 -6.46 6.91 3.86
C LEU A 183 -5.92 7.71 2.67
N LYS A 184 -4.63 8.09 2.71
CA LYS A 184 -4.00 8.87 1.65
C LYS A 184 -3.76 8.05 0.37
N GLN A 185 -3.35 6.80 0.51
CA GLN A 185 -2.99 5.93 -0.61
C GLN A 185 -4.20 5.16 -1.17
N GLN A 186 -5.28 5.05 -0.42
CA GLN A 186 -6.52 4.34 -0.81
C GLN A 186 -6.24 2.91 -1.29
N VAL A 187 -5.45 2.20 -0.49
CA VAL A 187 -5.16 0.77 -0.67
C VAL A 187 -5.24 0.10 0.71
N PRO A 188 -5.65 -1.18 0.79
CA PRO A 188 -5.66 -1.90 2.05
C PRO A 188 -4.24 -1.99 2.60
N LEU A 189 -4.12 -1.82 3.91
CA LEU A 189 -2.85 -1.80 4.62
C LEU A 189 -2.74 -2.99 5.57
N VAL A 190 -1.59 -3.66 5.52
CA VAL A 190 -1.19 -4.68 6.49
C VAL A 190 -0.04 -4.12 7.31
N VAL A 191 -0.18 -4.12 8.63
CA VAL A 191 0.90 -3.72 9.54
C VAL A 191 1.85 -4.89 9.73
N VAL A 192 3.14 -4.67 9.46
CA VAL A 192 4.18 -5.67 9.60
C VAL A 192 5.11 -5.27 10.74
N PHE A 193 4.89 -5.87 11.91
CA PHE A 193 5.77 -5.72 13.08
C PHE A 193 7.04 -6.54 12.85
N ASN A 194 8.09 -5.88 12.38
CA ASN A 194 9.36 -6.51 12.05
C ASN A 194 10.33 -6.53 13.24
N LYS A 195 11.35 -7.38 13.15
CA LYS A 195 12.40 -7.58 14.17
C LYS A 195 11.89 -8.28 15.44
N VAL A 196 10.94 -9.20 15.27
CA VAL A 196 10.41 -9.99 16.40
C VAL A 196 11.41 -10.98 16.99
N ASP A 197 12.54 -11.20 16.29
CA ASP A 197 13.70 -11.90 16.82
C ASP A 197 14.42 -11.12 17.93
N VAL A 198 14.24 -9.81 18.01
CA VAL A 198 14.82 -8.96 19.06
C VAL A 198 13.85 -8.79 20.23
N VAL A 199 12.57 -8.50 19.94
CA VAL A 199 11.52 -8.35 20.96
C VAL A 199 10.20 -8.93 20.43
N THR A 200 9.53 -9.73 21.25
CA THR A 200 8.22 -10.30 20.92
C THR A 200 7.16 -9.22 20.75
N ALA A 201 6.27 -9.39 19.76
CA ALA A 201 5.22 -8.42 19.47
C ALA A 201 3.96 -8.56 20.36
N ASP A 202 3.93 -9.52 21.29
CA ASP A 202 2.73 -9.87 22.08
C ASP A 202 2.11 -8.67 22.81
N VAL A 203 2.95 -7.81 23.39
CA VAL A 203 2.51 -6.59 24.09
C VAL A 203 1.81 -5.63 23.12
N VAL A 204 2.43 -5.37 21.96
CA VAL A 204 1.89 -4.49 20.93
C VAL A 204 0.61 -5.04 20.32
N VAL A 205 0.55 -6.35 20.07
CA VAL A 205 -0.66 -7.03 19.60
C VAL A 205 -1.77 -6.93 20.64
N SER A 206 -1.43 -7.03 21.93
CA SER A 206 -2.42 -6.86 22.99
C SER A 206 -3.03 -5.46 22.99
N TRP A 207 -2.24 -4.41 22.72
CA TRP A 207 -2.76 -3.04 22.61
C TRP A 207 -3.65 -2.80 21.38
N MET A 208 -3.42 -3.54 20.29
CA MET A 208 -4.32 -3.48 19.12
C MET A 208 -5.69 -4.10 19.38
N ARG A 209 -5.75 -5.11 20.25
CA ARG A 209 -6.94 -5.95 20.48
C ARG A 209 -7.70 -5.58 21.74
N ASP A 210 -7.08 -4.83 22.64
CA ASP A 210 -7.58 -4.57 23.99
C ASP A 210 -7.27 -3.12 24.37
N GLU A 211 -8.29 -2.28 24.31
CA GLU A 211 -8.25 -0.85 24.65
C GLU A 211 -7.77 -0.63 26.10
N ASP A 212 -8.28 -1.40 27.06
CA ASP A 212 -7.95 -1.25 28.48
C ASP A 212 -6.45 -1.46 28.73
N LYS A 213 -5.85 -2.45 28.05
CA LYS A 213 -4.39 -2.69 28.12
C LYS A 213 -3.58 -1.53 27.55
N TRP A 214 -4.09 -0.89 26.49
CA TRP A 214 -3.42 0.24 25.87
C TRP A 214 -3.52 1.50 26.75
N GLU A 215 -4.69 1.80 27.30
CA GLU A 215 -4.88 2.92 28.23
C GLU A 215 -4.02 2.76 29.49
N THR A 216 -4.00 1.56 30.06
CA THR A 216 -3.17 1.23 31.22
C THR A 216 -1.69 1.45 30.93
N ALA A 217 -1.22 1.08 29.74
CA ALA A 217 0.17 1.30 29.35
C ALA A 217 0.52 2.79 29.21
N LEU A 218 -0.38 3.61 28.65
CA LEU A 218 -0.22 5.06 28.56
C LEU A 218 -0.24 5.74 29.95
N ALA A 219 -1.08 5.24 30.87
CA ALA A 219 -1.13 5.74 32.24
C ALA A 219 0.10 5.32 33.07
N GLY A 220 0.61 4.11 32.87
CA GLY A 220 1.78 3.56 33.58
C GLY A 220 3.08 4.33 33.32
N GLU A 221 3.34 4.76 32.08
CA GLU A 221 4.53 5.60 31.79
C GLU A 221 4.49 6.96 32.51
N SER A 222 3.30 7.49 32.79
CA SER A 222 3.14 8.76 33.53
C SER A 222 3.58 8.64 35.01
N ALA A 223 3.62 7.42 35.56
CA ALA A 223 4.02 7.15 36.94
C ALA A 223 5.53 6.88 37.10
N GLU A 224 6.19 6.32 36.09
CA GLU A 224 7.61 5.91 36.17
C GLU A 224 8.60 6.92 35.56
N GLY A 225 8.13 7.92 34.79
CA GLY A 225 8.96 8.91 34.08
C GLY A 225 9.39 10.17 34.85
N GLY A 226 9.12 10.29 36.16
CA GLY A 226 9.36 11.51 36.96
C GLY A 226 10.82 11.83 37.34
N GLY A 227 11.80 11.38 36.56
CA GLY A 227 13.23 11.48 36.88
C GLY A 227 14.07 12.17 35.80
N GLY A 228 13.81 13.45 35.53
CA GLY A 228 14.67 14.24 34.64
C GLY A 228 14.08 15.58 34.23
N HIS A 229 14.54 16.66 34.89
CA HIS A 229 14.24 18.07 34.60
C HIS A 229 12.79 18.54 34.80
N ALA A 230 12.34 18.43 36.05
CA ALA A 230 11.25 19.22 36.59
C ALA A 230 11.71 20.68 36.84
N ALA A 231 11.55 21.54 35.83
CA ALA A 231 11.56 22.99 36.01
C ALA A 231 10.49 23.66 35.13
N ASP A 232 9.29 23.08 35.09
CA ASP A 232 8.07 23.87 34.85
C ASP A 232 6.85 23.13 35.42
N ALA A 233 6.79 23.09 36.75
CA ALA A 233 5.68 22.55 37.51
C ALA A 233 4.69 23.69 37.82
N LEU A 234 3.86 24.04 36.86
CA LEU A 234 2.60 24.76 37.11
C LEU A 234 1.47 23.73 37.13
N ALA A 235 1.35 23.09 38.30
CA ALA A 235 0.31 22.12 38.60
C ALA A 235 -1.06 22.81 38.77
N VAL A 236 -2.01 22.48 37.90
CA VAL A 236 -3.44 22.43 38.24
C VAL A 236 -4.06 21.19 37.55
N GLY A 237 -4.14 20.08 38.29
CA GLY A 237 -5.05 18.95 38.00
C GLY A 237 -4.52 17.83 37.09
N GLY A 238 -4.25 16.65 37.67
CA GLY A 238 -4.39 15.37 36.97
C GLY A 238 -3.20 14.83 36.17
N GLY A 239 -2.06 14.58 36.82
CA GLY A 239 -1.28 13.32 36.71
C GLY A 239 -0.88 12.70 35.35
N GLY A 240 -1.00 13.39 34.21
CA GLY A 240 -0.47 12.96 32.92
C GLY A 240 -0.09 14.18 32.11
N GLY A 241 1.08 14.15 31.45
CA GLY A 241 1.45 15.24 30.54
C GLY A 241 0.40 15.39 29.42
N TYR A 242 0.24 16.59 28.86
CA TYR A 242 -0.70 16.87 27.76
C TYR A 242 -0.58 15.85 26.60
N ALA A 243 0.64 15.36 26.34
CA ALA A 243 0.91 14.32 25.35
C ALA A 243 0.22 12.98 25.68
N THR A 244 0.10 12.61 26.95
CA THR A 244 -0.59 11.39 27.40
C THR A 244 -2.10 11.51 27.20
N THR A 245 -2.70 12.62 27.63
CA THR A 245 -4.14 12.85 27.41
C THR A 245 -4.50 12.89 25.93
N LEU A 246 -3.65 13.49 25.09
CA LEU A 246 -3.82 13.48 23.64
C LEU A 246 -3.69 12.07 23.07
N ALA A 247 -2.67 11.30 23.49
CA ALA A 247 -2.47 9.94 23.04
C ALA A 247 -3.65 9.02 23.42
N GLN A 248 -4.20 9.16 24.63
CA GLN A 248 -5.40 8.45 25.07
C GLN A 248 -6.61 8.80 24.21
N SER A 249 -6.82 10.10 23.94
CA SER A 249 -7.93 10.56 23.09
C SER A 249 -7.84 10.01 21.65
N LEU A 250 -6.62 9.97 21.10
CA LEU A 250 -6.35 9.40 19.78
C LEU A 250 -6.49 7.87 19.77
N ALA A 251 -6.07 7.20 20.84
CA ALA A 251 -6.19 5.75 20.98
C ALA A 251 -7.66 5.32 20.93
N LEU A 252 -8.51 5.97 21.71
CA LEU A 252 -9.96 5.76 21.71
C LEU A 252 -10.59 5.91 20.32
N PHE A 253 -10.25 7.00 19.61
CA PHE A 253 -10.79 7.26 18.27
C PHE A 253 -10.34 6.21 17.25
N LEU A 254 -9.16 5.63 17.42
CA LEU A 254 -8.55 4.75 16.43
C LEU A 254 -8.70 3.27 16.76
N HIS A 255 -9.18 2.92 17.96
CA HIS A 255 -9.30 1.52 18.40
C HIS A 255 -10.21 0.70 17.47
N GLU A 256 -11.39 1.22 17.13
CA GLU A 256 -12.33 0.58 16.18
C GLU A 256 -11.67 0.28 14.83
N TYR A 257 -10.73 1.11 14.41
CA TYR A 257 -10.00 0.93 13.16
C TYR A 257 -8.84 -0.07 13.29
N TYR A 258 -8.22 -0.18 14.46
CA TYR A 258 -7.07 -1.06 14.68
C TYR A 258 -7.44 -2.49 15.01
N GLU A 259 -8.62 -2.73 15.58
CA GLU A 259 -9.08 -4.07 15.93
C GLU A 259 -9.11 -4.97 14.67
N ASP A 260 -9.61 -4.47 13.56
CA ASP A 260 -9.76 -5.23 12.32
C ASP A 260 -8.56 -5.10 11.37
N LEU A 261 -7.58 -4.25 11.68
CA LEU A 261 -6.45 -4.02 10.81
C LEU A 261 -5.59 -5.30 10.69
N PRO A 262 -5.42 -5.86 9.48
CA PRO A 262 -4.59 -7.04 9.30
C PRO A 262 -3.15 -6.75 9.72
N PHE A 263 -2.55 -7.65 10.47
CA PHE A 263 -1.16 -7.52 10.89
C PHE A 263 -0.40 -8.83 10.78
N ALA A 264 0.92 -8.73 10.74
CA ALA A 264 1.83 -9.86 10.82
C ALA A 264 3.06 -9.50 11.68
N CYS A 265 3.48 -10.46 12.51
CA CYS A 265 4.65 -10.34 13.37
C CYS A 265 5.78 -11.15 12.73
N VAL A 266 6.79 -10.47 12.20
CA VAL A 266 7.81 -11.11 11.36
C VAL A 266 9.23 -10.80 11.82
N SER A 267 10.14 -11.71 11.52
CA SER A 267 11.57 -11.44 11.52
C SER A 267 12.09 -11.54 10.10
N ALA A 268 12.40 -10.40 9.49
CA ALA A 268 13.10 -10.40 8.20
C ALA A 268 14.47 -11.11 8.29
N ALA A 269 15.12 -11.07 9.46
CA ALA A 269 16.41 -11.68 9.69
C ALA A 269 16.33 -13.22 9.74
N SER A 270 15.40 -13.81 10.50
CA SER A 270 15.30 -15.27 10.66
C SER A 270 14.30 -15.94 9.72
N GLY A 271 13.30 -15.19 9.22
CA GLY A 271 12.17 -15.73 8.47
C GLY A 271 11.01 -16.21 9.34
N ALA A 272 11.05 -15.99 10.66
CA ALA A 272 9.89 -16.24 11.52
C ALA A 272 8.70 -15.37 11.10
N GLY A 273 7.49 -15.94 11.16
CA GLY A 273 6.23 -15.22 10.91
C GLY A 273 5.87 -14.99 9.44
N MET A 274 6.64 -15.51 8.48
CA MET A 274 6.35 -15.33 7.05
C MET A 274 5.02 -15.96 6.62
N ASP A 275 4.63 -17.08 7.23
CA ASP A 275 3.33 -17.71 6.96
C ASP A 275 2.16 -16.84 7.48
N GLN A 276 2.37 -16.14 8.61
CA GLN A 276 1.40 -15.17 9.13
C GLN A 276 1.27 -13.97 8.18
N LEU A 277 2.39 -13.48 7.65
CA LEU A 277 2.38 -12.41 6.64
C LEU A 277 1.62 -12.82 5.39
N GLU A 278 1.81 -14.06 4.93
CA GLU A 278 1.07 -14.59 3.80
C GLU A 278 -0.45 -14.62 4.06
N ALA A 279 -0.87 -15.09 5.23
CA ALA A 279 -2.28 -15.10 5.61
C ALA A 279 -2.87 -13.69 5.68
N ALA A 280 -2.15 -12.73 6.27
CA ALA A 280 -2.56 -11.33 6.36
C ALA A 280 -2.68 -10.68 4.97
N VAL A 281 -1.73 -10.95 4.07
CA VAL A 281 -1.77 -10.52 2.66
C VAL A 281 -2.95 -11.14 1.93
N ALA A 282 -3.24 -12.43 2.15
CA ALA A 282 -4.37 -13.10 1.53
C ALA A 282 -5.72 -12.50 1.96
N ALA A 283 -5.85 -12.10 3.23
CA ALA A 283 -7.02 -11.36 3.71
C ALA A 283 -7.12 -9.97 3.06
N ALA A 284 -6.05 -9.18 3.09
CA ALA A 284 -6.02 -7.84 2.51
C ALA A 284 -6.23 -7.83 0.99
N ARG A 285 -5.84 -8.91 0.30
CA ARG A 285 -6.06 -9.09 -1.14
C ARG A 285 -7.54 -9.03 -1.51
N VAL A 286 -8.42 -9.61 -0.70
CA VAL A 286 -9.86 -9.62 -0.99
C VAL A 286 -10.38 -8.19 -1.06
N THR A 287 -10.01 -7.36 -0.10
CA THR A 287 -10.31 -5.92 -0.10
C THR A 287 -9.71 -5.21 -1.31
N ALA A 288 -8.44 -5.49 -1.62
CA ALA A 288 -7.75 -4.88 -2.77
C ALA A 288 -8.44 -5.21 -4.12
N GLU A 289 -8.95 -6.43 -4.28
CA GLU A 289 -9.69 -6.84 -5.49
C GLU A 289 -11.02 -6.10 -5.62
N VAL A 290 -11.76 -5.93 -4.52
CA VAL A 290 -13.01 -5.17 -4.50
C VAL A 290 -12.76 -3.70 -4.82
N GLU A 291 -11.79 -3.07 -4.17
CA GLU A 291 -11.44 -1.66 -4.41
C GLU A 291 -10.97 -1.42 -5.85
N MET A 292 -10.15 -2.33 -6.41
CA MET A 292 -9.72 -2.27 -7.81
C MET A 292 -10.93 -2.36 -8.76
N GLN A 293 -11.86 -3.29 -8.54
CA GLN A 293 -13.04 -3.45 -9.38
C GLN A 293 -13.95 -2.21 -9.34
N GLN A 294 -14.15 -1.63 -8.15
CA GLN A 294 -14.88 -0.38 -7.98
C GLN A 294 -14.21 0.79 -8.70
N ALA A 295 -12.89 0.92 -8.58
CA ALA A 295 -12.13 1.95 -9.27
C ALA A 295 -12.21 1.81 -10.81
N GLN A 296 -12.16 0.58 -11.32
CA GLN A 296 -12.31 0.29 -12.76
C GLN A 296 -13.71 0.61 -13.27
N ALA A 297 -14.75 0.21 -12.54
CA ALA A 297 -16.14 0.51 -12.89
C ALA A 297 -16.37 2.03 -12.95
N HIS A 298 -15.93 2.76 -11.93
CA HIS A 298 -16.05 4.22 -11.90
C HIS A 298 -15.27 4.88 -13.04
N ALA A 299 -14.04 4.42 -13.32
CA ALA A 299 -13.25 4.96 -14.43
C ALA A 299 -13.91 4.71 -15.80
N GLN A 300 -14.56 3.55 -15.98
CA GLN A 300 -15.28 3.20 -17.20
C GLN A 300 -16.54 4.06 -17.38
N GLU A 301 -17.29 4.31 -16.31
CA GLU A 301 -18.44 5.23 -16.31
C GLU A 301 -18.02 6.65 -16.71
N VAL A 302 -16.98 7.19 -16.06
CA VAL A 302 -16.45 8.52 -16.36
C VAL A 302 -15.96 8.62 -17.81
N ARG A 303 -15.27 7.59 -18.32
CA ARG A 303 -14.82 7.53 -19.72
C ARG A 303 -15.99 7.54 -20.69
N THR A 304 -17.02 6.75 -20.41
CA THR A 304 -18.22 6.64 -21.26
C THR A 304 -19.01 7.96 -21.26
N ALA A 305 -19.17 8.60 -20.10
CA ALA A 305 -19.81 9.90 -19.97
C ALA A 305 -19.08 10.99 -20.76
N ARG A 306 -17.74 11.02 -20.70
CA ARG A 306 -16.91 11.96 -21.49
C ARG A 306 -17.04 11.73 -22.99
N GLN A 307 -17.03 10.47 -23.43
CA GLN A 307 -17.23 10.13 -24.86
C GLN A 307 -18.62 10.56 -25.33
N HIS A 308 -19.66 10.35 -24.52
CA HIS A 308 -21.01 10.77 -24.85
C HIS A 308 -21.13 12.30 -24.95
N GLN A 309 -20.52 13.05 -24.03
CA GLN A 309 -20.47 14.51 -24.08
C GLN A 309 -19.73 15.02 -25.32
N GLN A 310 -18.61 14.40 -25.70
CA GLN A 310 -17.87 14.76 -26.92
C GLN A 310 -18.69 14.49 -28.20
N LEU A 311 -19.38 13.35 -28.28
CA LEU A 311 -20.24 13.02 -29.41
C LEU A 311 -21.43 14.00 -29.52
N GLN A 312 -22.06 14.35 -28.40
CA GLN A 312 -23.14 15.34 -28.38
C GLN A 312 -22.67 16.73 -28.83
N ALA A 313 -21.46 17.15 -28.42
CA ALA A 313 -20.88 18.41 -28.88
C ALA A 313 -20.64 18.42 -30.40
N LEU A 314 -20.08 17.33 -30.95
CA LEU A 314 -19.85 17.20 -32.40
C LEU A 314 -21.14 17.20 -33.21
N VAL A 315 -22.20 16.54 -32.72
CA VAL A 315 -23.52 16.54 -33.40
C VAL A 315 -24.13 17.94 -33.39
N ARG A 316 -24.00 18.69 -32.29
CA ARG A 316 -24.50 20.06 -32.19
C ARG A 316 -23.76 21.00 -33.15
N ASP A 317 -22.44 20.88 -33.23
CA ASP A 317 -21.62 21.74 -34.09
C ASP A 317 -21.83 21.40 -35.58
N GLY A 318 -21.99 20.10 -35.92
CA GLY A 318 -22.33 19.67 -37.29
C GLY A 318 -23.73 20.07 -37.75
N ALA A 319 -24.71 20.16 -36.84
CA ALA A 319 -26.05 20.66 -37.16
C ALA A 319 -26.07 22.19 -37.41
N GLY A 320 -25.16 22.94 -36.78
CA GLY A 320 -25.01 24.38 -37.00
C GLY A 320 -24.45 24.74 -38.38
N ASP A 321 -23.56 23.91 -38.93
CA ASP A 321 -22.99 24.11 -40.28
C ASP A 321 -23.99 23.77 -41.40
N GLU A 322 -24.91 22.81 -41.19
CA GLU A 322 -25.97 22.52 -42.18
C GLU A 322 -27.05 23.61 -42.26
N GLU A 323 -27.32 24.33 -41.16
CA GLU A 323 -28.22 25.50 -41.17
C GLU A 323 -27.56 26.74 -41.79
N ALA A 324 -26.26 26.95 -41.59
CA ALA A 324 -25.52 28.07 -42.18
C ALA A 324 -25.24 27.91 -43.69
N GLY A 325 -25.22 26.68 -44.21
CA GLY A 325 -25.02 26.40 -45.65
C GLY A 325 -26.29 26.46 -46.51
N ARG A 326 -27.47 26.68 -45.91
CA ARG A 326 -28.77 26.73 -46.62
C ARG A 326 -29.40 28.12 -46.69
N SER A 327 -28.71 29.16 -46.21
CA SER A 327 -29.12 30.57 -46.33
C SER A 327 -28.45 31.29 -47.50
#